data_AF-A0A2S3U776-F1
#
_entry.id   AF-A0A2S3U776-F1
#
_cell.length_a   1.000
_cell.length_b   1.000
_cell.length_c   1.000
_cell.angle_alpha   90.00
_cell.angle_beta   90.00
_cell.angle_gamma   90.00
#
_symmetry.space_group_name_H-M   'P 1'
#
loop_
_entity.id
_entity.type
_entity.pdbx_description
1 polymer ?
#
loop_
_entity_poly.entity_id
_entity_poly.type
_entity_poly.pdbx_seq_one_letter_code
_entity_poly.pdbx_strand_id
1 'polypeptide(L)' 'MNKTELTAAVNTRRTFAIISHPDAGKTTITEQMLLFGGVVRQAGTVKARKSGNLPSLTGWKLKRSGESQ' A
#
# COMPACT_ATOMS: atom_id res chain seq x y z
N MET A 1 -2.02 8.52 -32.54
CA MET A 1 -2.57 9.11 -31.30
C MET A 1 -2.36 10.61 -31.38
N ASN A 2 -3.44 11.41 -31.35
CA ASN A 2 -3.31 12.86 -31.51
C ASN A 2 -2.62 13.47 -30.29
N LYS A 3 -1.80 14.51 -30.51
CA LYS A 3 -1.11 15.22 -29.42
C LYS A 3 -2.09 15.75 -28.37
N THR A 4 -3.27 16.18 -28.81
CA THR A 4 -4.36 16.64 -27.93
C THR A 4 -4.91 15.54 -27.04
N GLU A 5 -5.14 14.35 -27.58
CA GLU A 5 -5.59 13.17 -26.83
C GLU A 5 -4.54 12.73 -25.80
N LEU A 6 -3.26 12.78 -26.19
CA LEU A 6 -2.14 12.47 -25.31
C LEU A 6 -2.07 13.43 -24.13
N THR A 7 -2.12 14.73 -24.38
CA THR A 7 -2.11 15.76 -23.32
C THR A 7 -3.32 15.61 -22.39
N ALA A 8 -4.51 15.37 -22.93
CA ALA A 8 -5.71 15.14 -22.14
C ALA A 8 -5.55 13.92 -21.22
N ALA A 9 -5.05 12.79 -21.74
CA ALA A 9 -4.82 11.59 -20.95
C ALA A 9 -3.73 11.77 -19.88
N VAL A 10 -2.70 12.58 -20.14
CA VAL A 10 -1.66 12.87 -19.14
C VAL A 10 -2.24 13.73 -18.00
N ASN A 11 -3.04 14.75 -18.32
CA ASN A 11 -3.58 15.69 -17.35
C ASN A 11 -4.55 15.06 -16.34
N THR A 12 -5.19 13.94 -16.67
CA THR A 12 -6.09 13.22 -15.77
C THR A 12 -5.38 12.32 -14.76
N ARG A 13 -4.11 11.96 -14.98
CA ARG A 13 -3.37 11.04 -14.10
C ARG A 13 -2.91 11.73 -12.81
N ARG A 14 -2.99 11.02 -11.70
CA ARG A 14 -2.46 11.41 -10.40
C ARG A 14 -1.69 10.23 -9.81
N THR A 15 -0.37 10.37 -9.70
CA THR A 15 0.54 9.35 -9.15
C THR A 15 1.09 9.86 -7.83
N PHE A 16 0.87 9.13 -6.74
CA PHE A 16 1.31 9.54 -5.42
C PHE A 16 1.54 8.32 -4.52
N ALA A 17 2.15 8.54 -3.37
CA ALA A 17 2.39 7.54 -2.34
C ALA A 17 1.95 8.06 -0.97
N ILE A 18 1.57 7.15 -0.07
CA ILE A 18 1.25 7.47 1.33
C ILE A 18 2.43 7.03 2.19
N ILE A 19 3.12 7.99 2.81
CA ILE A 19 4.23 7.76 3.75
C ILE A 19 3.83 8.22 5.15
N SER A 20 3.96 7.34 6.15
CA SER A 20 3.65 7.67 7.53
C SER A 20 4.29 6.69 8.52
N HIS A 21 4.39 7.12 9.78
CA HIS A 21 4.87 6.29 10.89
C HIS A 21 4.08 4.97 11.00
N PRO A 22 4.70 3.84 11.43
CA PRO A 22 3.97 2.63 11.82
C PRO A 22 2.70 2.96 12.60
N ASP A 23 1.61 2.25 12.32
CA ASP A 23 0.30 2.41 12.98
C ASP A 23 -0.50 3.70 12.72
N ALA A 24 0.02 4.69 11.98
CA ALA A 24 -0.72 5.91 11.61
C ALA A 24 -1.92 5.71 10.64
N GLY A 25 -2.34 4.47 10.39
CA GLY A 25 -3.54 4.22 9.58
C GLY A 25 -3.38 4.36 8.06
N LYS A 26 -2.14 4.37 7.53
CA LYS A 26 -1.87 4.41 6.08
C LYS A 26 -2.62 3.32 5.28
N THR A 27 -2.77 2.13 5.85
CA THR A 27 -3.58 1.07 5.24
C THR A 27 -5.07 1.41 5.22
N THR A 28 -5.59 1.97 6.32
CA THR A 28 -7.01 2.34 6.45
C THR A 28 -7.41 3.39 5.43
N ILE A 29 -6.62 4.45 5.26
CA ILE A 29 -6.90 5.48 4.25
C ILE A 29 -6.78 4.93 2.82
N THR A 30 -5.85 3.99 2.59
CA THR A 30 -5.72 3.29 1.29
C THR A 30 -6.98 2.47 0.97
N GLU A 31 -7.53 1.76 1.95
CA GLU A 31 -8.77 0.99 1.79
C GLU A 31 -9.96 1.89 1.46
N GLN A 32 -10.10 3.01 2.17
CA GLN A 32 -11.17 3.99 1.91
C GLN A 32 -11.05 4.58 0.50
N MET A 33 -9.85 4.99 0.10
CA MET A 33 -9.62 5.53 -1.23
C MET A 33 -9.96 4.52 -2.35
N LEU A 34 -9.57 3.25 -2.18
CA LEU A 34 -9.91 2.19 -3.14
C LEU A 34 -11.41 1.91 -3.19
N LEU A 35 -12.12 1.98 -2.05
CA LEU A 35 -13.57 1.86 -1.99
C LEU A 35 -14.26 3.01 -2.74
N PHE A 36 -13.89 4.25 -2.47
CA PHE A 36 -14.43 5.43 -3.14
C PHE A 36 -14.09 5.47 -4.64
N GLY A 37 -12.94 4.92 -5.02
CA GLY A 37 -12.53 4.75 -6.42
C GLY A 37 -13.24 3.61 -7.17
N GLY A 38 -14.20 2.92 -6.54
CA GLY A 38 -14.93 1.79 -7.14
C GLY A 38 -14.13 0.49 -7.21
N VAL A 39 -12.95 0.42 -6.59
CA VAL A 39 -12.02 -0.72 -6.67
C VAL A 39 -12.16 -1.65 -5.45
N VAL A 40 -13.38 -2.11 -5.22
CA VAL A 40 -13.79 -2.88 -4.02
C VAL A 40 -12.92 -4.11 -3.75
N ARG A 41 -12.59 -4.88 -4.79
CA ARG A 41 -11.77 -6.11 -4.66
C ARG A 41 -10.35 -5.83 -4.18
N GLN A 42 -9.77 -4.70 -4.59
CA GLN A 42 -8.42 -4.31 -4.15
C GLN A 42 -8.45 -3.79 -2.71
N ALA A 43 -9.48 -3.02 -2.33
CA ALA A 43 -9.68 -2.59 -0.94
C ALA A 43 -9.74 -3.79 0.03
N GLY A 44 -10.49 -4.84 -0.30
CA GLY A 44 -10.57 -6.06 0.51
C GLY A 44 -9.24 -6.82 0.62
N THR A 45 -8.44 -6.83 -0.45
CA THR A 45 -7.12 -7.49 -0.46
C THR A 45 -6.11 -6.76 0.42
N VAL A 46 -6.15 -5.43 0.47
CA VAL A 46 -5.29 -4.62 1.34
C VAL A 46 -5.56 -4.92 2.82
N LYS A 47 -6.84 -5.04 3.20
CA LYS A 47 -7.25 -5.44 4.56
C LYS A 47 -6.78 -6.84 4.93
N ALA A 48 -6.95 -7.81 4.03
CA ALA A 48 -6.51 -9.19 4.24
C ALA A 48 -4.99 -9.29 4.43
N ARG A 49 -4.20 -8.52 3.68
CA ARG A 49 -2.73 -8.48 3.80
C ARG A 49 -2.26 -7.90 5.13
N LYS A 50 -2.96 -6.91 5.71
CA LYS A 50 -2.62 -6.35 7.03
C LYS A 50 -2.91 -7.32 8.18
N SER A 51 -3.92 -8.20 8.03
CA SER A 51 -4.27 -9.17 9.07
C SER A 51 -3.30 -10.35 9.16
N GLY A 52 -2.50 -10.60 8.12
CA GLY A 52 -1.40 -11.55 8.20
C GLY A 52 -0.25 -10.90 8.95
N ASN A 53 0.16 -11.46 10.09
CA ASN A 53 1.44 -11.15 10.73
C ASN A 53 2.56 -11.48 9.74
N LEU A 54 2.90 -10.52 8.88
CA LEU A 54 3.93 -10.70 7.89
C LEU A 54 5.27 -10.63 8.64
N PRO A 55 6.10 -11.69 8.62
CA PRO A 55 7.44 -11.61 9.15
C PRO A 55 8.20 -10.48 8.44
N SER A 56 9.12 -9.83 9.15
CA SER A 56 9.92 -8.73 8.63
C SER A 56 10.45 -9.04 7.22
N LEU A 57 9.96 -8.30 6.22
CA LEU A 57 10.35 -8.45 4.82
C LEU A 57 11.84 -8.15 4.57
N THR A 58 12.54 -7.62 5.58
CA THR A 58 13.95 -7.28 5.48
C THR A 58 14.87 -8.48 5.68
N GLY A 59 14.35 -9.67 6.04
CA GLY A 59 15.18 -10.86 6.32
C GLY A 59 15.95 -10.78 7.65
N TRP A 60 15.83 -9.68 8.39
CA TRP A 60 16.44 -9.51 9.71
C TRP A 60 15.55 -10.16 10.76
N LYS A 61 16.03 -11.25 11.35
CA LYS A 61 15.43 -11.86 12.54
C LYS A 61 16.15 -11.30 13.77
N LEU A 62 15.43 -10.60 14.64
CA LEU A 62 15.98 -10.08 15.90
C LEU A 62 16.39 -11.27 16.77
N LYS A 63 17.70 -11.49 16.91
CA LYS A 63 18.22 -12.56 17.77
C LYS A 63 17.97 -12.18 19.22
N ARG A 64 17.15 -12.96 19.93
CA ARG A 64 16.93 -12.74 21.37
C ARG A 64 18.21 -13.16 22.13
N SER A 65 18.61 -12.37 23.11
CA SER A 65 19.76 -12.63 23.96
C SER A 65 19.56 -13.96 24.71
N GLY A 66 20.12 -15.04 24.19
CA GLY A 66 19.98 -16.39 24.74
C GLY A 66 20.18 -17.55 23.76
N GLU A 67 20.15 -17.33 22.44
CA GLU A 67 20.46 -18.37 21.45
C GLU A 67 21.99 -18.48 21.22
N SER A 68 22.65 -19.27 22.06
CA SER A 68 23.96 -19.88 21.75
C SER A 68 23.78 -21.07 20.80
N GLN A 69 24.72 -21.24 19.86
CA GLN A 69 24.71 -22.29 18.84
C GLN A 69 24.75 -23.70 19.44
#